data_AF-A0A923TGH0-F1
#
_entry.id   AF-A0A923TGH0-F1
#
_cell.length_a   1.000
_cell.length_b   1.000
_cell.length_c   1.000
_cell.angle_alpha   90.00
_cell.angle_beta   90.00
_cell.angle_gamma   90.00
#
_symmetry.space_group_name_H-M   'P 1'
#
loop_
_entity.id
_entity.type
_entity.pdbx_description
1 polymer ?
#
loop_
_entity_poly.entity_id
_entity_poly.type
_entity_poly.pdbx_seq_one_letter_code
_entity_poly.pdbx_strand_id
1 'polypeptide(L)'
;MKTRTTLKSSLQIFAIAALFVVGTVDLAAADVTPTTKDINIGVNDVYVPGGFDSHADSYVIANGLFPNGCYKWKTANVNHVDTFTHEVQPVATVSQGMCIMVLVPFSKEIRLGKLATGTHTLKFLNGDGTYLQKSMSIE
;
A
#
# COMPACT_ATOMS: atom_id res chain seq x y z
N MET A 1 -79.48 44.67 33.08
CA MET A 1 -80.50 43.86 32.38
C MET A 1 -79.81 42.63 31.79
N LYS A 2 -80.27 41.41 32.17
CA LYS A 2 -79.94 40.06 31.62
C LYS A 2 -78.47 39.57 31.69
N THR A 3 -78.10 38.70 32.64
CA THR A 3 -78.18 37.21 32.75
C THR A 3 -76.90 36.48 32.30
N ARG A 4 -76.41 35.59 33.21
CA ARG A 4 -75.90 34.20 33.07
C ARG A 4 -75.41 33.79 31.65
N THR A 5 -74.35 32.98 31.45
CA THR A 5 -74.20 31.58 31.90
C THR A 5 -72.86 31.00 31.36
N THR A 6 -72.08 30.32 32.22
CA THR A 6 -71.41 29.00 32.05
C THR A 6 -70.67 28.55 30.77
N LEU A 7 -69.39 28.16 30.97
CA LEU A 7 -68.85 26.77 30.89
C LEU A 7 -68.41 26.16 29.53
N LYS A 8 -67.32 25.35 29.63
CA LYS A 8 -66.81 24.31 28.68
C LYS A 8 -66.13 24.86 27.41
N SER A 9 -65.14 24.22 26.77
CA SER A 9 -64.44 22.94 26.90
C SER A 9 -63.23 23.04 25.95
N SER A 10 -62.20 22.24 26.23
CA SER A 10 -61.11 21.85 25.35
C SER A 10 -61.36 21.95 23.83
N LEU A 11 -60.47 22.66 23.12
CA LEU A 11 -60.14 22.30 21.74
C LEU A 11 -58.73 22.82 21.41
N GLN A 12 -57.81 21.88 21.15
CA GLN A 12 -56.49 22.14 20.60
C GLN A 12 -56.60 22.92 19.29
N ILE A 13 -55.61 23.76 18.94
CA ILE A 13 -55.15 23.97 17.55
C ILE A 13 -53.89 24.88 17.50
N PHE A 14 -52.80 24.28 17.01
CA PHE A 14 -51.74 24.83 16.13
C PHE A 14 -50.70 25.86 16.63
N ALA A 15 -49.54 25.31 16.98
CA ALA A 15 -48.24 25.51 16.31
C ALA A 15 -47.83 26.93 15.86
N ILE A 16 -46.92 27.55 16.63
CA ILE A 16 -45.88 28.44 16.10
C ILE A 16 -44.57 28.12 16.82
N ALA A 17 -43.81 27.17 16.29
CA ALA A 17 -42.41 26.98 16.63
C ALA A 17 -41.59 27.66 15.54
N ALA A 18 -41.09 28.86 15.84
CA ALA A 18 -40.31 29.68 14.92
C ALA A 18 -38.99 28.97 14.56
N LEU A 19 -38.87 28.67 13.27
CA LEU A 19 -37.74 28.11 12.56
C LEU A 19 -36.53 29.07 12.67
N PHE A 20 -35.52 28.71 13.46
CA PHE A 20 -34.14 29.19 13.29
C PHE A 20 -33.29 27.99 12.85
N VAL A 21 -33.31 27.71 11.54
CA VAL A 21 -32.41 26.74 10.91
C VAL A 21 -31.05 27.43 10.77
N VAL A 22 -30.17 27.19 11.74
CA VAL A 22 -28.73 27.46 11.57
C VAL A 22 -28.22 26.42 10.58
N GLY A 23 -28.09 26.83 9.31
CA GLY A 23 -27.50 25.99 8.28
C GLY A 23 -26.03 25.76 8.59
N THR A 24 -25.70 24.55 9.04
CA THR A 24 -24.32 24.07 9.09
C THR A 24 -23.86 23.85 7.65
N VAL A 25 -22.97 24.72 7.17
CA VAL A 25 -22.24 24.47 5.93
C VAL A 25 -21.25 23.35 6.18
N ASP A 26 -21.59 22.13 5.76
CA ASP A 26 -20.63 21.03 5.73
C ASP A 26 -19.57 21.37 4.68
N LEU A 27 -18.38 21.82 5.13
CA LEU A 27 -17.18 21.79 4.31
C LEU A 27 -16.82 20.32 4.09
N ALA A 28 -17.38 19.72 3.04
CA ALA A 28 -16.84 18.51 2.46
C ALA A 28 -15.44 18.85 1.92
N ALA A 29 -14.40 18.56 2.69
CA ALA A 29 -13.04 18.52 2.18
C ALA A 29 -13.03 17.47 1.06
N ALA A 30 -12.86 17.92 -0.19
CA ALA A 30 -12.60 17.02 -1.30
C ALA A 30 -11.26 16.33 -1.02
N ASP A 31 -11.33 15.09 -0.53
CA ASP A 31 -10.17 14.25 -0.29
C ASP A 31 -9.59 13.88 -1.67
N VAL A 32 -8.63 14.68 -2.14
CA VAL A 32 -7.87 14.37 -3.36
C VAL A 32 -6.91 13.25 -2.99
N THR A 33 -7.42 12.01 -2.95
CA THR A 33 -6.56 10.85 -2.80
C THR A 33 -5.68 10.77 -4.04
N PRO A 34 -4.35 10.94 -3.92
CA PRO A 34 -3.47 10.87 -5.07
C PRO A 34 -3.61 9.50 -5.70
N THR A 35 -3.89 9.46 -7.00
CA THR A 35 -3.98 8.21 -7.76
C THR A 35 -2.63 7.50 -7.66
N THR A 36 -2.67 6.24 -7.23
CA THR A 36 -1.48 5.40 -7.11
C THR A 36 -1.51 4.26 -8.09
N LYS A 37 -0.36 3.92 -8.65
CA LYS A 37 -0.18 2.75 -9.52
C LYS A 37 0.97 1.90 -9.02
N ASP A 38 0.76 0.59 -8.97
CA ASP A 38 1.85 -0.35 -8.72
C ASP A 38 2.56 -0.69 -10.03
N ILE A 39 3.89 -0.71 -9.98
CA ILE A 39 4.73 -1.09 -11.11
C ILE A 39 5.84 -2.04 -10.67
N ASN A 40 6.28 -2.88 -11.61
CA ASN A 40 7.51 -3.63 -11.44
C ASN A 40 8.71 -2.67 -11.50
N ILE A 41 9.66 -2.80 -10.59
CA ILE A 41 10.89 -2.03 -10.57
C ILE A 41 12.09 -2.96 -10.71
N GLY A 42 13.17 -2.45 -11.29
CA GLY A 42 14.44 -3.14 -11.26
C GLY A 42 15.17 -2.95 -9.94
N VAL A 43 16.10 -3.86 -9.67
CA VAL A 43 17.10 -3.75 -8.60
C VAL A 43 18.48 -3.60 -9.23
N ASN A 44 19.34 -2.80 -8.61
CA ASN A 44 20.69 -2.55 -9.12
C ASN A 44 21.68 -3.60 -8.60
N ASP A 45 21.53 -4.00 -7.34
CA ASP A 45 22.34 -5.06 -6.75
C ASP A 45 21.53 -5.85 -5.71
N VAL A 46 21.99 -7.07 -5.45
CA VAL A 46 21.42 -7.96 -4.45
C VAL A 46 22.55 -8.60 -3.67
N TYR A 47 22.47 -8.43 -2.35
CA TYR A 47 23.30 -9.15 -1.40
C TYR A 47 22.59 -10.40 -0.92
N VAL A 48 23.29 -11.53 -0.98
CA VAL A 48 22.83 -12.84 -0.54
C VAL A 48 23.63 -13.20 0.72
N PRO A 49 23.02 -13.15 1.93
CA PRO A 49 23.66 -13.63 3.14
C PRO A 49 24.00 -15.13 3.02
N GLY A 50 25.06 -15.56 3.69
CA GLY A 50 25.41 -16.97 3.82
C GLY A 50 24.90 -17.60 5.12
N GLY A 51 25.07 -18.91 5.25
CA GLY A 51 24.77 -19.64 6.48
C GLY A 51 23.29 -19.99 6.67
N PHE A 52 22.54 -20.12 5.57
CA PHE A 52 21.18 -20.63 5.61
C PHE A 52 21.18 -22.15 5.58
N ASP A 53 20.38 -22.75 6.47
CA ASP A 53 20.05 -24.17 6.43
C ASP A 53 18.62 -24.38 5.93
N SER A 54 18.30 -25.63 5.57
CA SER A 54 16.97 -26.03 5.09
C SER A 54 15.81 -25.86 6.11
N HIS A 55 16.11 -25.58 7.38
CA HIS A 55 15.11 -25.37 8.43
C HIS A 55 14.83 -23.88 8.70
N ALA A 56 15.74 -22.99 8.29
CA ALA A 56 15.66 -21.55 8.45
C ALA A 56 14.98 -20.85 7.26
N ASP A 57 14.38 -19.69 7.55
CA ASP A 57 13.87 -18.82 6.50
C ASP A 57 15.03 -18.06 5.86
N SER A 58 15.17 -18.24 4.55
CA SER A 58 16.15 -17.52 3.76
C SER A 58 15.62 -16.18 3.27
N TYR A 59 16.54 -15.22 3.10
CA TYR A 59 16.24 -13.89 2.63
C TYR A 59 17.42 -13.30 1.86
N VAL A 60 17.15 -12.23 1.13
CA VAL A 60 18.15 -11.45 0.39
C VAL A 60 17.91 -9.97 0.63
N ILE A 61 18.96 -9.16 0.45
CA ILE A 61 18.86 -7.70 0.55
C ILE A 61 18.99 -7.11 -0.85
N ALA A 62 17.90 -6.58 -1.37
CA ALA A 62 17.85 -5.92 -2.67
C ALA A 62 18.07 -4.42 -2.52
N ASN A 63 18.96 -3.89 -3.35
CA ASN A 63 19.31 -2.47 -3.38
C ASN A 63 19.00 -1.89 -4.75
N GLY A 64 18.55 -0.64 -4.77
CA GLY A 64 18.35 0.07 -6.02
C GLY A 64 18.05 1.55 -5.85
N LEU A 65 17.71 2.19 -6.96
CA LEU A 65 17.40 3.63 -7.03
C LEU A 65 16.02 3.84 -7.65
N PHE A 66 15.19 4.61 -6.97
CA PHE A 66 13.97 5.14 -7.56
C PHE A 66 14.26 6.39 -8.41
N PRO A 67 13.54 6.59 -9.52
CA PRO A 67 13.73 7.76 -10.39
C PRO A 67 13.43 9.10 -9.70
N ASN A 68 12.47 9.11 -8.77
CA ASN A 68 12.06 10.31 -8.03
C ASN A 68 11.35 9.94 -6.71
N GLY A 69 11.01 10.95 -5.90
CA GLY A 69 10.37 10.77 -4.60
C GLY A 69 8.92 10.28 -4.60
N CYS A 70 8.28 10.09 -5.76
CA CYS A 70 6.93 9.54 -5.84
C CYS A 70 6.86 8.02 -5.84
N TYR A 71 8.01 7.35 -5.96
CA TYR A 71 8.10 5.90 -5.86
C TYR A 71 8.28 5.51 -4.40
N LYS A 72 7.55 4.48 -3.98
CA LYS A 72 7.70 3.86 -2.67
C LYS A 72 7.73 2.36 -2.83
N TRP A 73 8.66 1.71 -2.14
CA TRP A 73 8.67 0.26 -2.06
C TRP A 73 7.33 -0.26 -1.53
N LYS A 74 6.75 -1.23 -2.23
CA LYS A 74 5.53 -1.91 -1.81
C LYS A 74 5.85 -3.30 -1.28
N THR A 75 6.38 -4.16 -2.14
CA THR A 75 6.63 -5.57 -1.85
C THR A 75 7.60 -6.18 -2.87
N ALA A 76 7.96 -7.44 -2.70
CA ALA A 76 8.52 -8.27 -3.76
C ALA A 76 7.71 -9.55 -3.87
N ASN A 77 7.22 -9.85 -5.06
CA ASN A 77 6.52 -11.11 -5.33
C ASN A 77 7.58 -12.17 -5.62
N VAL A 78 7.59 -13.25 -4.83
CA VAL A 78 8.50 -14.37 -5.03
C VAL A 78 7.72 -15.53 -5.65
N ASN A 79 8.18 -16.00 -6.80
CA ASN A 79 7.62 -17.13 -7.52
C ASN A 79 8.67 -18.26 -7.58
N HIS A 80 8.32 -19.42 -7.04
CA HIS A 80 9.19 -20.61 -7.07
C HIS A 80 8.87 -21.39 -8.34
N VAL A 81 9.69 -21.19 -9.39
CA VAL A 81 9.49 -21.84 -10.71
C VAL A 81 9.72 -23.34 -10.59
N ASP A 82 10.76 -23.72 -9.86
CA ASP A 82 11.06 -25.09 -9.47
C ASP A 82 11.74 -25.10 -8.10
N THR A 83 12.23 -26.26 -7.64
CA THR A 83 12.90 -26.41 -6.34
C THR A 83 14.12 -25.50 -6.19
N PHE A 84 14.87 -25.29 -7.26
CA PHE A 84 16.16 -24.59 -7.26
C PHE A 84 16.14 -23.27 -8.02
N THR A 85 15.04 -22.92 -8.69
CA THR A 85 14.92 -21.67 -9.47
C THR A 85 13.78 -20.81 -8.93
N HIS A 86 14.13 -19.59 -8.55
CA HIS A 86 13.20 -18.62 -7.98
C HIS A 86 13.23 -17.31 -8.75
N GLU A 87 12.06 -16.77 -9.02
CA GLU A 87 11.88 -15.46 -9.63
C GLU A 87 11.40 -14.47 -8.57
N VAL A 88 12.05 -13.31 -8.52
CA VAL A 88 11.74 -12.24 -7.58
C VAL A 88 11.35 -11.02 -8.39
N GLN A 89 10.14 -10.53 -8.18
CA GLN A 89 9.59 -9.37 -8.86
C GLN A 89 9.37 -8.22 -7.86
N PRO A 90 10.30 -7.25 -7.78
CA PRO A 90 10.17 -6.09 -6.90
C PRO A 90 9.06 -5.14 -7.37
N VAL A 91 8.20 -4.70 -6.45
CA VAL A 91 7.06 -3.83 -6.77
C VAL A 91 7.15 -2.53 -5.99
N ALA A 92 6.98 -1.42 -6.69
CA ALA A 92 6.79 -0.11 -6.08
C ALA A 92 5.40 0.44 -6.37
N THR A 93 4.88 1.24 -5.45
CA THR A 93 3.75 2.11 -5.69
C THR A 93 4.25 3.50 -6.10
N VAL A 94 3.68 4.04 -7.17
CA VAL A 94 3.96 5.38 -7.67
C VAL A 94 2.74 6.26 -7.43
N SER A 95 2.91 7.35 -6.69
CA SER A 95 1.88 8.36 -6.49
C SER A 95 1.95 9.44 -7.58
N GLN A 96 0.80 9.87 -8.10
CA GLN A 96 0.73 11.07 -8.93
C GLN A 96 0.72 12.34 -8.06
N GLY A 97 1.34 13.42 -8.53
CA GLY A 97 1.37 14.71 -7.84
C GLY A 97 2.73 15.40 -7.92
N MET A 98 2.99 16.29 -6.97
CA MET A 98 4.29 16.96 -6.85
C MET A 98 5.34 16.00 -6.29
N CYS A 99 6.29 15.60 -7.12
CA CYS A 99 7.39 14.71 -6.77
C CYS A 99 8.70 15.49 -6.67
N ILE A 100 9.55 15.15 -5.71
CA ILE A 100 10.94 15.65 -5.72
C ILE A 100 11.71 14.89 -6.81
N MET A 101 12.28 15.63 -7.76
CA MET A 101 12.98 15.09 -8.93
C MET A 101 14.44 14.73 -8.60
N VAL A 102 14.63 13.80 -7.66
CA VAL A 102 15.94 13.30 -7.25
C VAL A 102 15.92 11.78 -7.15
N LEU A 103 17.05 11.13 -7.43
CA LEU A 103 17.16 9.68 -7.25
C LEU A 103 17.05 9.34 -5.76
N VAL A 104 16.15 8.41 -5.42
CA VAL A 104 15.94 7.98 -4.03
C VAL A 104 16.42 6.54 -3.87
N PRO A 105 17.49 6.27 -3.10
CA PRO A 105 17.96 4.92 -2.88
C PRO A 105 16.98 4.11 -2.01
N PHE A 106 16.91 2.81 -2.27
CA PHE A 106 16.23 1.87 -1.39
C PHE A 106 17.11 0.65 -1.10
N SER A 107 16.90 0.09 0.09
CA SER A 107 17.48 -1.18 0.53
C SER A 107 16.38 -1.96 1.25
N LYS A 108 16.08 -3.17 0.79
CA LYS A 108 14.93 -3.95 1.27
C LYS A 108 15.26 -5.43 1.41
N GLU A 109 14.92 -5.97 2.56
CA GLU A 109 14.90 -7.41 2.81
C GLU A 109 13.73 -8.04 2.03
N ILE A 110 14.05 -9.05 1.23
CA ILE A 110 13.08 -9.89 0.53
C ILE A 110 13.19 -11.28 1.10
N ARG A 111 12.10 -11.75 1.71
CA ARG A 111 12.01 -13.09 2.29
C ARG A 111 11.68 -14.09 1.21
N LEU A 112 12.53 -15.10 1.07
CA LEU A 112 12.34 -16.22 0.15
C LEU A 112 11.67 -17.41 0.85
N GLY A 113 11.68 -17.42 2.19
CA GLY A 113 11.14 -18.51 3.00
C GLY A 113 12.10 -19.70 3.09
N LYS A 114 11.57 -20.87 3.42
CA LYS A 114 12.34 -22.10 3.54
C LYS A 114 12.62 -22.71 2.18
N LEU A 115 13.88 -23.00 1.92
CA LEU A 115 14.36 -23.58 0.67
C LEU A 115 14.98 -24.95 0.93
N ALA A 116 14.96 -25.83 -0.07
CA ALA A 116 15.60 -27.14 0.03
C ALA A 116 17.13 -27.02 0.12
N THR A 117 17.83 -28.01 0.68
CA THR A 117 19.30 -28.05 0.62
C THR A 117 19.77 -28.09 -0.83
N GLY A 118 20.73 -27.24 -1.19
CA GLY A 118 21.30 -27.18 -2.53
C GLY A 118 21.67 -25.78 -2.99
N THR A 119 22.03 -25.66 -4.27
CA THR A 119 22.33 -24.36 -4.91
C THR A 119 21.11 -23.86 -5.64
N HIS A 120 20.63 -22.68 -5.25
CA HIS A 120 19.49 -22.02 -5.88
C HIS A 120 19.94 -20.89 -6.79
N THR A 121 19.19 -20.72 -7.87
CA THR A 121 19.28 -19.60 -8.80
C THR A 121 18.14 -18.62 -8.51
N LEU A 122 18.49 -17.37 -8.26
CA LEU A 122 17.56 -16.28 -8.03
C LEU A 122 17.58 -15.33 -9.24
N LYS A 123 16.43 -15.10 -9.87
CA LYS A 123 16.25 -14.17 -10.98
C LYS A 123 15.41 -12.98 -10.53
N PHE A 124 16.01 -11.80 -10.47
CA PHE A 124 15.32 -10.56 -10.13
C PHE A 124 14.82 -9.91 -11.41
N LEU A 125 13.51 -9.98 -11.64
CA LEU A 125 12.87 -9.58 -12.89
C LEU A 125 12.68 -8.06 -12.94
N ASN A 126 13.21 -7.43 -13.99
CA ASN A 126 13.00 -6.02 -14.27
C ASN A 126 11.69 -5.82 -15.04
N GLY A 127 11.14 -4.59 -14.99
CA GLY A 127 9.91 -4.23 -15.70
C GLY A 127 10.01 -4.28 -17.23
N ASP A 128 11.21 -4.44 -17.78
CA ASP A 128 11.52 -4.47 -19.22
C ASP A 128 11.78 -5.90 -19.75
N GLY A 129 11.60 -6.93 -18.92
CA GLY A 129 11.84 -8.34 -19.29
C GLY A 129 13.29 -8.80 -19.14
N THR A 130 14.21 -7.92 -18.75
CA THR A 130 15.57 -8.33 -18.34
C THR A 130 15.58 -8.81 -16.89
N TYR A 131 16.67 -9.44 -16.45
CA TYR A 131 16.81 -9.87 -15.06
C TYR A 131 18.26 -9.81 -14.56
N LEU A 132 18.40 -9.59 -13.26
CA LEU A 132 19.66 -9.81 -12.53
C LEU A 132 19.65 -11.22 -11.95
N GLN A 133 20.71 -11.98 -12.16
CA GLN A 133 20.84 -13.33 -11.59
C GLN A 133 21.81 -13.36 -10.42
N LYS A 134 21.45 -14.07 -9.35
CA LYS A 134 22.34 -14.43 -8.23
C LYS A 134 22.20 -15.91 -7.92
N SER A 135 23.21 -16.47 -7.26
CA SER A 135 23.16 -17.82 -6.73
C SER A 135 23.29 -17.79 -5.21
N MET A 136 22.63 -18.73 -4.56
CA MET A 136 22.69 -18.91 -3.11
C MET A 136 22.81 -20.41 -2.79
N SER A 137 23.47 -20.74 -1.69
CA SER A 137 23.61 -22.11 -1.22
C SER A 137 22.86 -22.25 0.11
N ILE A 138 22.09 -23.33 0.21
CA ILE A 138 21.39 -23.77 1.42
C ILE A 138 22.02 -25.07 1.86
N GLU A 139 22.39 -25.15 3.14
CA GLU A 139 23.00 -26.32 3.78
C GLU A 139 21.95 -27.29 4.37
#